data_AF-A0A8S1X8Y8-F1
#
_entry.id   AF-A0A8S1X8Y8-F1
#
_cell.length_a   1.000
_cell.length_b   1.000
_cell.length_c   1.000
_cell.angle_alpha   90.00
_cell.angle_beta   90.00
_cell.angle_gamma   90.00
#
_symmetry.space_group_name_H-M   'P 1'
#
loop_
_entity.id
_entity.type
_entity.pdbx_description
1 polymer ?
#
loop_
_entity_poly.entity_id
_entity_poly.type
_entity_poly.pdbx_seq_one_letter_code
_entity_poly.pdbx_strand_id
1 'polypeptide(L)'
;MQNKCCSNECSFCHSIFELYFHPLMYKTFECTQQNCYRAICPGYHDENDQRQLNPLVRNGIMKIVPKNRFEEKQPKTQTIKFPSIYQ
;
A
#
# COMPACT_ATOMS: atom_id res chain seq x y z
N MET A 1 13.05 25.64 4.14
CA MET A 1 13.00 24.59 5.19
C MET A 1 13.71 23.36 4.64
N GLN A 2 14.96 23.15 5.04
CA GLN A 2 15.80 22.06 4.53
C GLN A 2 15.47 20.80 5.33
N ASN A 3 14.82 19.83 4.69
CA ASN A 3 14.61 18.50 5.28
C ASN A 3 15.98 17.82 5.37
N LYS A 4 16.59 17.90 6.56
CA LYS A 4 17.82 17.20 6.90
C LYS A 4 17.50 15.70 6.91
N CYS A 5 17.76 15.02 5.80
CA CYS A 5 17.61 13.58 5.72
C CYS A 5 18.56 12.90 6.69
N CYS A 6 18.09 11.83 7.34
CA CYS A 6 18.95 10.89 8.04
C CYS A 6 19.97 10.32 7.06
N SER A 7 21.13 9.91 7.56
CA SER A 7 22.22 9.30 6.79
C SER A 7 21.73 8.19 5.84
N ASN A 8 22.54 7.84 4.83
CA ASN A 8 22.27 6.78 3.84
C ASN A 8 22.06 5.37 4.47
N GLU A 9 22.25 5.22 5.78
CA GLU A 9 22.10 3.98 6.54
C GLU A 9 20.71 3.82 7.21
N CYS A 10 19.79 4.75 6.98
CA CYS A 10 18.44 4.65 7.53
C CYS A 10 17.67 3.47 6.90
N SER A 11 17.09 2.61 7.74
CA SER A 11 16.32 1.44 7.30
C SER A 11 14.89 1.77 6.85
N PHE A 12 14.52 3.05 6.79
CA PHE A 12 13.18 3.52 6.43
C PHE A 12 13.21 4.34 5.14
N CYS A 13 12.12 4.28 4.36
CA CYS A 13 11.95 5.11 3.17
C CYS A 13 11.85 6.60 3.57
N HIS A 14 12.62 7.44 2.88
CA HIS A 14 12.64 8.89 3.07
C HIS A 14 11.69 9.62 2.14
N SER A 15 11.19 8.94 1.10
CA SER A 15 10.23 9.51 0.16
C SER A 15 9.15 8.51 -0.22
N ILE A 16 8.03 9.05 -0.71
CA ILE A 16 6.94 8.22 -1.24
C ILE A 16 7.38 7.45 -2.49
N PHE A 17 8.33 8.00 -3.27
CA PHE A 17 8.91 7.31 -4.42
C PHE A 17 9.71 6.08 -3.99
N GLU A 18 10.57 6.22 -2.97
CA GLU A 18 11.29 5.06 -2.42
C GLU A 18 10.35 3.98 -1.92
N LEU A 19 9.23 4.36 -1.31
CA LEU A 19 8.20 3.41 -0.90
C LEU A 19 7.57 2.70 -2.11
N TYR A 20 7.18 3.43 -3.15
CA TYR A 20 6.53 2.85 -4.33
C TYR A 20 7.45 1.95 -5.15
N PHE A 21 8.73 2.28 -5.24
CA PHE A 21 9.74 1.49 -5.94
C PHE A 21 10.47 0.49 -5.04
N HIS A 22 10.07 0.39 -3.77
CA HIS A 22 10.61 -0.61 -2.86
C HIS A 22 10.33 -2.02 -3.40
N PRO A 23 11.27 -2.99 -3.29
CA PRO A 23 11.08 -4.35 -3.82
C PRO A 23 9.81 -5.04 -3.32
N LEU A 24 9.34 -4.65 -2.14
CA LEU A 24 8.13 -5.20 -1.51
C LEU A 24 6.83 -4.46 -1.85
N MET A 25 6.88 -3.38 -2.64
CA MET A 25 5.71 -2.59 -3.03
C MET A 25 5.57 -2.48 -4.55
N TYR A 26 6.69 -2.45 -5.27
CA TYR A 26 6.71 -2.31 -6.72
C TYR A 26 5.95 -3.44 -7.41
N LYS A 27 4.96 -3.07 -8.24
CA LYS A 27 4.09 -3.94 -9.03
C LYS A 27 3.30 -4.95 -8.20
N THR A 28 2.96 -4.59 -6.97
CA THR A 28 2.15 -5.44 -6.06
C THR A 28 0.68 -5.00 -5.99
N PHE A 29 0.37 -3.81 -6.50
CA PHE A 29 -0.97 -3.21 -6.53
C PHE A 29 -1.35 -2.81 -7.96
N GLU A 30 -2.64 -2.88 -8.26
CA GLU A 30 -3.18 -2.56 -9.58
C GLU A 30 -3.14 -1.04 -9.83
N CYS A 31 -2.72 -0.64 -11.02
CA CYS A 31 -2.77 0.74 -11.45
C CYS A 31 -4.20 1.16 -11.80
N THR A 32 -4.71 2.22 -11.17
CA THR A 32 -6.06 2.76 -11.43
C THR A 32 -6.09 3.90 -12.45
N GLN A 33 -4.92 4.30 -12.99
CA GLN A 33 -4.79 5.43 -13.90
C GLN A 33 -5.08 5.01 -15.35
N GLN A 34 -6.03 5.67 -16.01
CA GLN A 34 -6.43 5.33 -17.39
C GLN A 34 -5.34 5.63 -18.44
N ASN A 35 -4.63 6.76 -18.32
CA ASN A 35 -3.54 7.17 -19.22
C ASN A 35 -2.18 7.05 -18.53
N CYS A 36 -1.87 5.86 -18.02
CA CYS A 36 -0.63 5.64 -17.26
C CYS A 36 0.59 5.44 -18.17
N TYR A 37 1.72 6.06 -17.79
CA TYR A 37 3.02 5.76 -18.40
C TYR A 37 3.61 4.48 -17.79
N ARG A 38 3.30 3.33 -18.39
CA ARG A 38 3.63 1.99 -17.89
C ARG A 38 5.11 1.78 -17.57
N ALA A 39 6.02 2.42 -18.31
CA ALA A 39 7.46 2.25 -18.15
C ALA A 39 8.00 2.72 -16.78
N ILE A 40 7.33 3.69 -16.13
CA ILE A 40 7.72 4.18 -14.79
C ILE A 40 6.63 3.95 -13.75
N CYS A 41 5.56 3.23 -14.09
CA CYS A 41 4.47 3.05 -13.14
C CYS A 41 4.86 2.03 -12.06
N PRO A 42 4.67 2.36 -10.78
CA PRO A 42 4.87 1.41 -9.69
C PRO A 42 3.74 0.39 -9.56
N GLY A 43 2.57 0.63 -10.16
CA GLY A 43 1.45 -0.30 -10.18
C GLY A 43 1.53 -1.26 -11.37
N TYR A 44 1.04 -2.49 -11.17
CA TYR A 44 0.90 -3.44 -12.28
C TYR A 44 -0.35 -3.10 -13.10
N HIS A 45 -0.29 -3.34 -14.40
CA HIS A 45 -1.42 -3.13 -15.33
C HIS A 45 -1.97 -4.45 -15.88
N ASP A 46 -1.14 -5.49 -15.86
CA ASP A 46 -1.43 -6.81 -16.41
C ASP A 46 -0.93 -7.85 -15.40
N GLU A 47 -1.49 -9.06 -15.39
CA GLU A 47 -1.06 -10.15 -14.50
C GLU A 47 0.41 -10.54 -14.72
N ASN A 48 0.89 -10.44 -15.97
CA ASN A 48 2.29 -10.66 -16.33
C ASN A 48 3.24 -9.64 -15.68
N ASP A 49 2.73 -8.47 -15.35
CA ASP A 49 3.47 -7.39 -14.72
C ASP A 49 3.41 -7.47 -13.18
N GLN A 50 2.46 -8.24 -12.66
CA GLN A 50 2.25 -8.38 -11.22
C GLN A 50 3.40 -9.17 -10.57
N ARG A 51 4.06 -8.54 -9.60
CA ARG A 51 5.05 -9.21 -8.76
C ARG A 51 4.36 -9.97 -7.64
N GLN A 52 4.55 -11.28 -7.64
CA GLN A 52 4.10 -12.12 -6.54
C GLN A 52 5.09 -12.00 -5.37
N LEU A 53 4.59 -11.51 -4.24
CA LEU A 53 5.33 -11.53 -2.97
C LEU A 53 4.85 -12.69 -2.11
N ASN A 54 5.74 -13.16 -1.24
CA ASN A 54 5.36 -14.10 -0.21
C ASN A 54 4.23 -13.47 0.66
N PRO A 55 3.08 -14.14 0.82
CA PRO A 55 1.95 -13.62 1.59
C PRO A 55 2.30 -13.17 3.02
N LEU A 56 3.30 -13.82 3.64
CA LEU A 56 3.78 -13.45 4.98
C LEU A 56 4.41 -12.05 5.01
N VAL A 57 5.07 -11.67 3.92
CA VAL A 57 5.74 -10.37 3.78
C VAL A 57 4.72 -9.28 3.43
N ARG A 58 3.74 -9.58 2.58
CA ARG A 58 2.64 -8.67 2.19
C ARG A 58 1.88 -8.11 3.41
N ASN A 59 1.63 -8.96 4.41
CA ASN A 59 0.86 -8.58 5.61
C ASN A 59 1.63 -7.67 6.58
N GLY A 60 2.96 -7.56 6.46
CA GLY A 60 3.80 -6.73 7.31
C GLY A 60 3.93 -5.26 6.84
N ILE A 61 3.79 -5.01 5.54
CA ILE A 61 4.17 -3.72 4.91
C ILE A 61 3.07 -2.66 5.07
N MET A 62 1.80 -3.07 5.18
CA MET A 62 0.65 -2.16 5.20
C MET A 62 0.43 -1.42 6.53
N LYS A 63 1.36 -1.50 7.50
CA LYS A 63 1.23 -0.83 8.80
C LYS A 63 1.77 0.60 8.82
N ILE A 64 2.50 1.02 7.78
CA ILE A 64 3.05 2.38 7.71
C ILE A 64 2.12 3.22 6.83
N VAL A 65 0.98 3.59 7.40
CA VAL A 65 0.10 4.61 6.83
C VAL A 65 0.52 5.94 7.44
N PRO A 66 1.01 6.93 6.65
CA PRO A 66 1.24 8.27 7.17
C PRO A 66 -0.07 8.77 7.79
N LYS A 67 -0.02 9.23 9.05
CA LYS A 67 -1.20 9.71 9.81
C LYS A 67 -1.94 10.90 9.16
N ASN A 68 -1.47 11.41 8.03
CA ASN A 68 -2.07 12.50 7.26
C ASN A 68 -2.96 12.03 6.08
N ARG A 69 -3.28 10.73 5.96
CA ARG A 69 -4.35 10.30 5.06
C ARG A 69 -5.68 10.71 5.67
N PHE A 70 -6.27 11.80 5.15
CA PHE A 70 -7.58 12.34 5.51
C PHE A 70 -8.53 11.29 6.11
N GLU A 71 -9.05 11.55 7.31
CA GLU A 71 -10.13 10.77 7.89
C GLU A 71 -11.37 10.93 7.01
N GLU A 72 -11.56 10.03 6.04
CA GLU A 72 -12.89 9.78 5.50
C GLU A 72 -13.73 9.28 6.66
N LYS A 73 -14.65 10.13 7.13
CA LYS A 73 -15.65 9.81 8.15
C LYS A 73 -16.31 8.50 7.75
N GLN A 74 -15.93 7.40 8.42
CA GLN A 74 -16.56 6.10 8.22
C GLN A 74 -18.06 6.25 8.51
N PRO A 75 -18.97 5.95 7.57
CA PRO A 75 -20.38 5.86 7.90
C PRO A 75 -20.56 4.70 8.89
N LYS A 76 -21.18 5.01 10.04
CA LYS A 76 -21.55 4.02 11.06
C LYS A 76 -22.63 3.12 10.46
N THR A 77 -22.30 1.89 10.07
CA THR A 77 -23.31 0.91 9.67
C THR A 77 -23.15 -0.42 10.41
N GLN A 78 -23.85 -0.45 11.54
CA GLN A 78 -24.75 -1.51 12.03
C GLN A 78 -24.23 -2.95 12.12
N THR A 79 -24.11 -3.41 13.37
CA THR A 79 -23.84 -4.78 13.79
C THR A 79 -24.84 -5.77 13.18
N ILE A 80 -24.38 -6.62 12.27
CA ILE A 80 -25.17 -7.76 11.79
C ILE A 80 -25.12 -8.83 12.89
N LYS A 81 -26.23 -9.02 13.60
CA LYS A 81 -26.40 -10.16 14.53
C LYS A 81 -26.70 -11.41 13.71
N PHE A 82 -25.80 -12.37 13.71
CA PHE A 82 -26.07 -13.69 13.16
C PHE A 82 -26.94 -14.50 14.12
N PRO A 83 -28.03 -15.15 13.67
CA PRO A 83 -28.84 -16.00 14.53
C PRO A 83 -28.09 -17.28 14.91
N SER A 84 -28.14 -17.63 16.20
CA SER A 84 -27.56 -18.86 16.77
C SER A 84 -28.33 -20.07 16.24
N ILE A 85 -27.71 -20.81 15.32
CA ILE A 85 -28.21 -22.11 14.85
C ILE A 85 -27.57 -23.25 15.65
N TYR A 86 -27.98 -23.38 16.90
CA TYR A 86 -27.91 -24.64 17.62
C TYR A 86 -29.20 -24.76 18.44
N GLN A 87 -29.99 -25.78 18.10
CA GLN A 87 -31.08 -26.33 18.91
C GLN A 87 -30.52 -27.44 19.79
#